data_AF-A0A8B4TMA2-F1
#
_entry.id   AF-A0A8B4TMA2-F1
#
_cell.length_a   1.000
_cell.length_b   1.000
_cell.length_c   1.000
_cell.angle_alpha   90.00
_cell.angle_beta   90.00
_cell.angle_gamma   90.00
#
_symmetry.space_group_name_H-M   'P 1'
#
loop_
_entity.id
_entity.type
_entity.pdbx_description
1 polymer ?
#
loop_
_entity_poly.entity_id
_entity_poly.type
_entity_poly.pdbx_seq_one_letter_code
_entity_poly.pdbx_strand_id
1 'polypeptide(L)'
;MLKITGLDKLQKELKVAQLALSELDGNLGTVHFDPQDPASIENAIQKINQIVDERVSQYSSNSIIGQLAEQMKQAYRENLIQKATEFRIKNNEEN
;
A
#
# COMPACT_ATOMS: atom_id res chain seq x y z
N MET A 1 -40.63 -5.07 -8.57
CA MET A 1 -39.58 -4.04 -8.52
C MET A 1 -38.34 -4.66 -7.90
N LEU A 2 -37.35 -5.00 -8.72
CA LEU A 2 -36.05 -5.51 -8.25
C LEU A 2 -35.32 -4.33 -7.60
N LYS A 3 -35.39 -4.22 -6.26
CA LYS A 3 -34.50 -3.31 -5.53
C LYS A 3 -33.09 -3.78 -5.85
N ILE A 4 -32.32 -2.95 -6.54
CA ILE A 4 -30.91 -3.24 -6.85
C ILE A 4 -30.10 -2.97 -5.58
N THR A 5 -30.41 -3.67 -4.49
CA THR A 5 -29.75 -3.53 -3.18
C THR A 5 -28.25 -3.86 -3.27
N GLY A 6 -27.85 -4.65 -4.27
CA GLY A 6 -26.44 -4.92 -4.55
C GLY A 6 -25.67 -3.69 -5.04
N LEU A 7 -26.28 -2.79 -5.81
CA LEU A 7 -25.62 -1.59 -6.34
C LEU A 7 -25.36 -0.57 -5.24
N ASP A 8 -26.33 -0.38 -4.33
CA ASP A 8 -26.17 0.49 -3.16
C ASP A 8 -25.05 -0.01 -2.22
N LYS A 9 -24.94 -1.33 -2.03
CA LYS A 9 -23.87 -1.92 -1.23
C LYS A 9 -22.50 -1.70 -1.89
N LEU A 10 -22.40 -1.94 -3.20
CA LEU A 10 -21.17 -1.72 -3.96
C LEU A 10 -20.73 -0.24 -3.93
N GLN A 11 -21.67 0.70 -4.07
CA GLN A 11 -21.37 2.13 -3.95
C GLN A 11 -20.82 2.50 -2.58
N LYS A 12 -21.38 1.93 -1.49
CA LYS A 12 -20.86 2.14 -0.15
C LYS A 12 -19.45 1.58 0.00
N GLU A 13 -19.21 0.36 -0.49
CA GLU A 13 -17.90 -0.29 -0.39
C GLU A 13 -16.83 0.49 -1.17
N LEU A 14 -17.15 1.01 -2.36
CA LEU A 14 -16.27 1.86 -3.17
C LEU A 14 -15.97 3.20 -2.50
N LYS A 15 -16.97 3.82 -1.87
CA LYS A 15 -16.79 5.10 -1.18
C LYS A 15 -15.86 4.97 0.04
N VAL A 16 -15.98 3.86 0.78
CA VAL A 16 -15.07 3.53 1.88
C VAL A 16 -13.65 3.25 1.35
N ALA A 17 -13.52 2.55 0.22
CA ALA A 17 -12.22 2.34 -0.43
C ALA A 17 -11.54 3.66 -0.83
N GLN A 18 -12.28 4.61 -1.41
CA GLN A 18 -11.75 5.94 -1.73
C GLN A 18 -11.28 6.70 -0.48
N LEU A 19 -12.06 6.68 0.60
CA LEU A 19 -11.68 7.31 1.86
C LEU A 19 -10.40 6.70 2.43
N ALA A 20 -10.31 5.38 2.46
CA ALA A 20 -9.11 4.68 2.93
C ALA A 20 -7.89 5.05 2.08
N LEU A 21 -8.01 5.10 0.75
CA LEU A 21 -6.92 5.52 -0.12
C LEU A 21 -6.49 6.97 0.15
N SER A 22 -7.43 7.89 0.31
CA SER A 22 -7.10 9.28 0.66
C SER A 22 -6.41 9.41 2.02
N GLU A 23 -6.78 8.58 3.00
CA GLU A 23 -6.07 8.54 4.29
C GLU A 23 -4.67 7.93 4.20
N LEU A 24 -4.49 6.94 3.32
CA LEU A 24 -3.21 6.26 3.08
C LEU A 24 -2.25 7.13 2.25
N ASP A 25 -2.77 7.95 1.34
CA ASP A 25 -2.00 8.92 0.55
C ASP A 25 -1.44 10.06 1.42
N GLY A 26 -2.07 10.32 2.58
CA GLY A 26 -1.72 11.37 3.54
C GLY A 26 -0.42 11.18 4.35
N ASN A 27 0.60 10.49 3.83
CA ASN A 27 1.74 9.89 4.53
C ASN A 27 1.38 8.63 5.32
N LEU A 28 1.56 7.48 4.68
CA LEU A 28 1.74 6.16 5.29
C LEU A 28 2.97 6.06 6.24
N GLY A 29 3.60 7.19 6.58
CA GLY A 29 4.85 7.27 7.33
C GLY A 29 6.06 7.26 6.41
N THR A 30 7.09 8.01 6.78
CA THR A 30 8.38 7.98 6.08
C THR A 30 9.12 6.73 6.50
N VAL A 31 9.18 5.72 5.64
CA VAL A 31 9.98 4.52 5.89
C VAL A 31 11.40 4.75 5.38
N HIS A 32 12.35 4.76 6.31
CA HIS A 32 13.77 4.83 6.00
C HIS A 32 14.30 3.44 5.72
N PHE A 33 15.04 3.27 4.64
CA PHE A 33 15.64 2.00 4.25
C PHE A 33 16.99 2.24 3.59
N ASP A 34 17.90 1.29 3.74
CA ASP A 34 19.18 1.29 3.04
C ASP A 34 19.01 0.54 1.71
N PRO A 35 19.15 1.21 0.55
CA PRO A 35 19.04 0.58 -0.75
C PRO A 35 20.18 -0.41 -1.05
N GLN A 36 21.29 -0.41 -0.30
CA GLN A 36 22.39 -1.35 -0.47
C GLN A 36 22.25 -2.61 0.40
N ASP A 37 21.47 -2.55 1.48
CA ASP A 37 21.22 -3.68 2.37
C ASP A 37 19.87 -4.37 2.08
N PRO A 38 19.86 -5.63 1.58
CA PRO A 38 18.64 -6.40 1.38
C PRO A 38 17.78 -6.52 2.64
N ALA A 39 18.40 -6.66 3.83
CA ALA A 39 17.66 -6.81 5.08
C ALA A 39 16.93 -5.51 5.48
N SER A 40 17.53 -4.35 5.19
CA SER A 40 16.90 -3.05 5.40
C SER A 40 15.68 -2.83 4.49
N ILE A 41 15.76 -3.24 3.22
CA ILE A 41 14.64 -3.20 2.27
C ILE A 41 13.49 -4.10 2.75
N GLU A 42 13.80 -5.31 3.22
CA GLU A 42 12.78 -6.25 3.70
C GLU A 42 12.08 -5.75 4.97
N ASN A 43 12.83 -5.18 5.91
CA ASN A 43 12.26 -4.52 7.09
C ASN A 43 11.33 -3.35 6.70
N ALA A 44 11.72 -2.56 5.70
CA ALA A 44 10.89 -1.47 5.21
C ALA A 44 9.57 -1.98 4.61
N ILE A 45 9.60 -3.04 3.81
CA ILE A 45 8.40 -3.68 3.26
C ILE A 45 7.50 -4.19 4.39
N GLN A 46 8.05 -4.89 5.38
CA GLN A 46 7.27 -5.37 6.52
C GLN A 46 6.61 -4.22 7.30
N LYS A 47 7.33 -3.12 7.47
CA LYS A 47 6.81 -1.95 8.17
C LYS A 47 5.65 -1.31 7.41
N ILE A 48 5.77 -1.13 6.10
CA ILE A 48 4.66 -0.65 5.26
C ILE A 48 3.48 -1.60 5.35
N ASN A 49 3.71 -2.92 5.27
CA ASN A 49 2.64 -3.91 5.38
C ASN A 49 1.88 -3.79 6.69
N GLN A 50 2.58 -3.66 7.82
CA GLN A 50 1.95 -3.43 9.12
C GLN A 50 1.13 -2.15 9.16
N ILE A 51 1.67 -1.03 8.66
CA ILE A 51 0.94 0.25 8.68
C ILE A 51 -0.30 0.17 7.80
N VAL A 52 -0.20 -0.45 6.62
CA VAL A 52 -1.36 -0.70 5.76
C VAL A 52 -2.38 -1.57 6.49
N ASP A 53 -1.96 -2.68 7.09
CA ASP A 53 -2.84 -3.60 7.82
C ASP A 53 -3.55 -2.91 9.01
N GLU A 54 -2.84 -2.06 9.76
CA GLU A 54 -3.43 -1.25 10.84
C GLU A 54 -4.46 -0.24 10.29
N ARG A 55 -4.13 0.45 9.20
CA ARG A 55 -5.00 1.44 8.55
C ARG A 55 -6.21 0.84 7.86
N VAL A 56 -6.14 -0.40 7.41
CA VAL A 56 -7.26 -1.10 6.78
C VAL A 56 -8.06 -1.93 7.78
N SER A 57 -7.50 -2.24 8.97
CA SER A 57 -8.20 -2.93 10.05
C SER A 57 -9.49 -2.20 10.46
N GLN A 58 -9.47 -0.86 10.49
CA GLN A 58 -10.67 -0.02 10.72
C GLN A 58 -11.77 -0.21 9.65
N TYR A 59 -11.42 -0.73 8.48
CA TYR A 59 -12.32 -1.01 7.37
C TYR A 59 -12.40 -2.51 7.04
N SER A 60 -11.96 -3.39 7.96
CA SER A 60 -11.93 -4.86 7.81
C SER A 60 -13.29 -5.47 7.47
N SER A 61 -14.39 -4.77 7.77
CA SER A 61 -15.75 -5.16 7.41
C SER A 61 -16.07 -5.01 5.92
N ASN A 62 -15.20 -4.38 5.12
CA ASN A 62 -15.36 -4.17 3.68
C ASN A 62 -14.43 -5.08 2.87
N SER A 63 -15.03 -6.00 2.10
CA SER A 63 -14.28 -6.99 1.32
C SER A 63 -13.42 -6.38 0.20
N ILE A 64 -13.76 -5.18 -0.29
CA ILE A 64 -12.98 -4.48 -1.31
C ILE A 64 -11.67 -3.93 -0.72
N ILE A 65 -11.73 -3.43 0.52
CA ILE A 65 -10.56 -2.86 1.20
C ILE A 65 -9.49 -3.94 1.41
N GLY A 66 -9.87 -5.16 1.77
CA GLY A 66 -8.90 -6.25 1.93
C GLY A 66 -8.10 -6.52 0.65
N GLN A 67 -8.77 -6.55 -0.51
CA GLN A 67 -8.11 -6.72 -1.80
C GLN A 67 -7.23 -5.52 -2.16
N LEU A 68 -7.71 -4.31 -1.88
CA LEU A 68 -6.98 -3.08 -2.13
C LEU A 68 -5.72 -2.97 -1.25
N ALA A 69 -5.79 -3.39 0.01
CA ALA A 69 -4.67 -3.44 0.93
C ALA A 69 -3.54 -4.32 0.38
N GLU A 70 -3.87 -5.52 -0.09
CA GLU A 70 -2.90 -6.43 -0.72
C GLU A 70 -2.27 -5.82 -1.98
N GLN A 71 -3.09 -5.22 -2.86
CA GLN A 71 -2.58 -4.52 -4.04
C GLN A 71 -1.63 -3.37 -3.68
N MET A 72 -1.95 -2.60 -2.64
CA MET A 72 -1.10 -1.51 -2.16
C MET A 72 0.22 -2.03 -1.60
N LYS A 73 0.17 -3.06 -0.74
CA LYS A 73 1.38 -3.71 -0.19
C LYS A 73 2.31 -4.18 -1.31
N GLN A 74 1.75 -4.75 -2.37
CA GLN A 74 2.51 -5.18 -3.53
C GLN A 74 3.09 -4.00 -4.33
N ALA A 75 2.31 -2.95 -4.59
CA ALA A 75 2.79 -1.75 -5.27
C ALA A 75 3.93 -1.05 -4.50
N TYR A 76 3.82 -0.97 -3.17
CA TYR A 76 4.88 -0.41 -2.32
C TYR A 76 6.15 -1.25 -2.34
N ARG A 77 6.02 -2.59 -2.30
CA ARG A 77 7.15 -3.50 -2.43
C ARG A 77 7.88 -3.31 -3.75
N GLU A 78 7.16 -3.26 -4.85
CA GLU A 78 7.73 -3.02 -6.18
C GLU A 78 8.42 -1.65 -6.24
N ASN A 79 7.78 -0.60 -5.72
CA ASN A 79 8.36 0.74 -5.69
C ASN A 79 9.65 0.80 -4.85
N LEU A 80 9.70 0.13 -3.70
CA LEU A 80 10.90 0.04 -2.86
C LEU A 80 12.06 -0.66 -3.58
N ILE A 81 11.78 -1.81 -4.20
CA ILE A 81 12.79 -2.57 -4.95
C ILE A 81 13.29 -1.75 -6.14
N GLN A 82 12.38 -1.08 -6.85
CA GLN A 82 12.72 -0.22 -7.96
C GLN A 82 13.61 0.95 -7.51
N LYS A 83 13.23 1.68 -6.45
CA LYS A 83 14.05 2.76 -5.87
C LYS A 83 15.43 2.27 -5.42
N ALA A 84 15.50 1.10 -4.79
CA ALA A 84 16.78 0.50 -4.41
C ALA A 84 17.65 0.18 -5.63
N THR A 85 17.04 -0.36 -6.69
CA THR A 85 17.73 -0.67 -7.94
C THR A 85 18.21 0.59 -8.64
N GLU A 86 17.36 1.60 -8.77
CA GLU A 86 17.71 2.92 -9.34
C GLU A 86 18.86 3.56 -8.57
N PHE A 87 18.84 3.52 -7.23
CA PHE A 87 19.92 4.04 -6.40
C PHE A 87 21.26 3.31 -6.66
N ARG A 88 21.22 1.98 -6.80
CA ARG A 88 22.41 1.15 -7.09
C ARG A 88 22.97 1.39 -8.49
N ILE A 89 22.10 1.57 -9.48
CA ILE A 89 22.50 1.90 -10.86
C ILE A 89 23.16 3.27 -10.88
N LYS A 90 22.49 4.28 -10.30
CA LYS A 90 23.02 5.65 -10.28
C LYS A 90 24.35 5.77 -9.53
N ASN A 91 24.52 5.04 -8.42
CA ASN A 91 25.81 4.97 -7.72
C ASN A 91 26.92 4.24 -8.52
N ASN A 92 26.56 3.30 -9.40
CA ASN A 92 27.53 2.64 -10.28
C ASN A 92 27.89 3.49 -11.50
N GLU A 93 26.97 4.31 -12.02
CA GLU A 93 27.24 5.19 -13.17
C GLU A 93 28.05 6.45 -12.80
N GLU A 94 28.10 6.82 -11.51
CA GLU A 94 28.89 7.94 -11.00
C GLU A 94 30.33 7.56 -10.55
N ASN A 95 30.76 6.29 -10.69
CA ASN A 95 32.13 5.81 -10.42
C ASN A 95 32.85 5.37 -11.71
#